data_AF-A0A929E5E0-F1
#
_entry.id   AF-A0A929E5E0-F1
#
_cell.length_a   1.000
_cell.length_b   1.000
_cell.length_c   1.000
_cell.angle_alpha   90.00
_cell.angle_beta   90.00
_cell.angle_gamma   90.00
#
_symmetry.space_group_name_H-M   'P 1'
#
loop_
_entity.id
_entity.type
_entity.pdbx_description
1 polymer ?
#
loop_
_entity_poly.entity_id
_entity_poly.type
_entity_poly.pdbx_seq_one_letter_code
_entity_poly.pdbx_strand_id
1 'polypeptide(L)'
;MVIKRAVEALTKRTKDLQIASWLTEGLMKSDGFNGLATGLGILTGFLRDYWEHLYPEIEDGDLDFRAAPIESMNDKLWPSIKQISITDRRVTPGYSWFKWQESRQVGYEANTIDKYGSVDGNKKKARDELIAEGKLTAEDFDAAVALSSRAFYESLAEDLSACFKEFKAFDKTVDEKFDPNPPRLAEFRGGLEDCERLIMKILKEKRQQEPNPEPGPQTEEVAPQHRVATGMEETKMQPSPQSESTPETAVPSFRVEQFSDSESQETAMWLSALETLKSSGISQALGMLHGASCRAASVRESNRYRLLMARLCLRAERPDLARPIVEKLYSSIEELNLERWESPIWIADVLDALYRCLTSGEPSDEDSQRAKVLFQKLCTTDVTKAMAYRQ
;
A
#
# COMPACT_ATOMS: atom_id res chain seq x y z
N MET A 1 -11.57 -6.61 1.25
CA MET A 1 -12.75 -6.31 0.40
C MET A 1 -12.39 -6.20 -1.10
N VAL A 2 -11.29 -5.54 -1.46
CA VAL A 2 -10.83 -5.40 -2.86
C VAL A 2 -10.58 -6.75 -3.54
N ILE A 3 -9.82 -7.66 -2.90
CA ILE A 3 -9.48 -8.99 -3.46
C ILE A 3 -10.73 -9.76 -3.92
N LYS A 4 -11.74 -9.89 -3.06
CA LYS A 4 -12.97 -10.64 -3.38
C LYS A 4 -13.70 -10.07 -4.61
N ARG A 5 -13.82 -8.73 -4.70
CA ARG A 5 -14.49 -8.07 -5.83
C ARG A 5 -13.69 -8.20 -7.12
N ALA A 6 -12.37 -8.03 -7.04
CA ALA A 6 -11.48 -8.20 -8.18
C ALA A 6 -11.53 -9.63 -8.71
N VAL A 7 -11.42 -10.64 -7.83
CA VAL A 7 -11.56 -12.06 -8.21
C VAL A 7 -12.91 -12.33 -8.86
N GLU A 8 -14.02 -11.82 -8.29
CA GLU A 8 -15.34 -12.02 -8.87
C GLU A 8 -15.46 -11.40 -10.28
N ALA A 9 -15.00 -10.16 -10.45
CA ALA A 9 -15.01 -9.47 -11.74
C ALA A 9 -14.15 -10.21 -12.77
N LEU A 10 -12.92 -10.56 -12.41
CA LEU A 10 -11.95 -11.23 -13.28
C LEU A 10 -12.35 -12.65 -13.64
N THR A 11 -13.12 -13.33 -12.78
CA THR A 11 -13.58 -14.69 -13.04
C THR A 11 -14.85 -14.71 -13.88
N LYS A 12 -15.81 -13.81 -13.59
CA LYS A 12 -17.18 -13.91 -14.13
C LYS A 12 -17.53 -12.89 -15.20
N ARG A 13 -16.80 -11.78 -15.30
CA ARG A 13 -17.25 -10.60 -16.06
C ARG A 13 -16.23 -10.09 -17.07
N THR A 14 -14.95 -10.03 -16.71
CA THR A 14 -13.93 -9.40 -17.56
C THR A 14 -12.57 -10.08 -17.43
N LYS A 15 -11.67 -9.81 -18.38
CA LYS A 15 -10.23 -10.01 -18.24
C LYS A 15 -9.63 -8.63 -18.39
N ASP A 16 -9.23 -8.02 -17.29
CA ASP A 16 -8.84 -6.61 -17.25
C ASP A 16 -7.53 -6.44 -16.48
N LEU A 17 -6.53 -5.83 -17.12
CA LEU A 17 -5.20 -5.62 -16.55
C LEU A 17 -5.20 -4.64 -15.37
N GLN A 18 -6.06 -3.63 -15.38
CA GLN A 18 -6.14 -2.67 -14.29
C GLN A 18 -6.72 -3.33 -13.03
N ILE A 19 -7.74 -4.18 -13.19
CA ILE A 19 -8.30 -4.95 -12.08
C ILE A 19 -7.31 -6.02 -11.60
N ALA A 20 -6.61 -6.69 -12.51
CA ALA A 20 -5.57 -7.67 -12.16
C ALA A 20 -4.37 -7.03 -11.42
N SER A 21 -4.02 -5.81 -11.80
CA SER A 21 -3.03 -4.98 -11.10
C SER A 21 -3.47 -4.69 -9.65
N TRP A 22 -4.71 -4.24 -9.44
CA TRP A 22 -5.25 -4.02 -8.09
C TRP A 22 -5.39 -5.31 -7.28
N LEU A 23 -5.73 -6.42 -7.93
CA LEU A 23 -5.74 -7.73 -7.28
C LEU A 23 -4.34 -8.09 -6.80
N THR A 24 -3.32 -7.89 -7.64
CA THR A 24 -1.90 -8.12 -7.30
C THR A 24 -1.48 -7.30 -6.09
N GLU A 25 -1.83 -6.02 -6.04
CA GLU A 25 -1.57 -5.17 -4.88
C GLU A 25 -2.28 -5.66 -3.62
N GLY A 26 -3.55 -6.05 -3.75
CA GLY A 26 -4.33 -6.58 -2.63
C GLY A 26 -3.76 -7.88 -2.06
N LEU A 27 -3.38 -8.81 -2.93
CA LEU A 27 -2.71 -10.06 -2.57
C LEU A 27 -1.37 -9.79 -1.91
N MET A 28 -0.55 -8.91 -2.47
CA MET A 28 0.72 -8.49 -1.88
C MET A 28 0.56 -7.92 -0.47
N LYS A 29 -0.46 -7.08 -0.24
CA LYS A 29 -0.72 -6.47 1.07
C LYS A 29 -1.22 -7.46 2.11
N SER A 30 -1.86 -8.56 1.69
CA SER A 30 -2.38 -9.60 2.58
C SER A 30 -1.34 -10.68 2.86
N ASP A 31 -0.71 -11.19 1.81
CA ASP A 31 0.11 -12.42 1.84
C ASP A 31 1.60 -12.16 1.50
N GLY A 32 2.02 -10.88 1.44
CA GLY A 32 3.42 -10.51 1.22
C GLY A 32 3.94 -10.93 -0.16
N PHE A 33 5.16 -11.45 -0.21
CA PHE A 33 5.80 -11.87 -1.46
C PHE A 33 5.07 -13.04 -2.14
N ASN A 34 4.42 -13.91 -1.38
CA ASN A 34 3.62 -15.01 -1.93
C ASN A 34 2.38 -14.48 -2.66
N GLY A 35 1.69 -13.50 -2.06
CA GLY A 35 0.58 -12.81 -2.71
C GLY A 35 1.01 -12.05 -3.97
N LEU A 36 2.19 -11.42 -3.94
CA LEU A 36 2.77 -10.77 -5.12
C LEU A 36 3.07 -11.76 -6.24
N ALA A 37 3.69 -12.91 -5.91
CA ALA A 37 3.97 -13.99 -6.86
C ALA A 37 2.68 -14.49 -7.52
N THR A 38 1.62 -14.70 -6.72
CA THR A 38 0.31 -15.12 -7.21
C THR A 38 -0.29 -14.10 -8.19
N GLY A 39 -0.24 -12.81 -7.85
CA GLY A 39 -0.72 -11.74 -8.73
C GLY A 39 0.05 -11.63 -10.05
N LEU A 40 1.39 -11.74 -10.00
CA LEU A 40 2.24 -11.77 -11.19
C LEU A 40 1.93 -12.98 -12.10
N GLY A 41 1.66 -14.15 -11.51
CA GLY A 41 1.23 -15.34 -12.24
C GLY A 41 -0.11 -15.13 -12.96
N ILE A 42 -1.08 -14.47 -12.32
CA ILE A 42 -2.36 -14.11 -12.93
C ILE A 42 -2.17 -13.16 -14.11
N LEU A 43 -1.39 -12.08 -13.92
CA LEU A 43 -1.09 -11.10 -14.97
C LEU A 43 -0.38 -11.76 -16.17
N THR A 44 0.59 -12.63 -15.91
CA THR A 44 1.30 -13.40 -16.92
C THR A 44 0.34 -14.30 -17.70
N GLY A 45 -0.54 -15.02 -17.00
CA GLY A 45 -1.58 -15.84 -17.64
C GLY A 45 -2.54 -15.01 -18.49
N PHE A 46 -2.90 -13.80 -18.05
CA PHE A 46 -3.78 -12.91 -18.81
C PHE A 46 -3.13 -12.43 -20.10
N LEU A 47 -1.89 -11.96 -20.02
CA LEU A 47 -1.13 -11.53 -21.19
C LEU A 47 -0.90 -12.68 -22.17
N ARG A 48 -0.65 -13.89 -21.66
CA ARG A 48 -0.41 -15.08 -22.50
C ARG A 48 -1.69 -15.60 -23.16
N ASP A 49 -2.72 -15.87 -22.36
CA ASP A 49 -3.86 -16.69 -22.76
C ASP A 49 -5.06 -15.86 -23.23
N TYR A 50 -5.12 -14.57 -22.89
CA TYR A 50 -6.27 -13.71 -23.18
C TYR A 50 -5.92 -12.45 -23.98
N TRP A 51 -4.71 -12.33 -24.52
CA TRP A 51 -4.21 -11.14 -25.21
C TRP A 51 -5.24 -10.47 -26.14
N GLU A 52 -5.85 -11.21 -27.06
CA GLU A 52 -6.79 -10.66 -28.05
C GLU A 52 -8.08 -10.06 -27.44
N HIS A 53 -8.46 -10.49 -26.24
CA HIS A 53 -9.72 -10.12 -25.58
C HIS A 53 -9.49 -9.50 -24.19
N LEU A 54 -8.27 -9.03 -23.94
CA LEU A 54 -7.88 -8.42 -22.69
C LEU A 54 -8.25 -6.94 -22.68
N TYR A 55 -8.74 -6.44 -21.55
CA TYR A 55 -8.99 -5.01 -21.34
C TYR A 55 -7.78 -4.34 -20.65
N PRO A 56 -7.42 -3.09 -20.99
CA PRO A 56 -7.98 -2.27 -22.08
C PRO A 56 -7.80 -2.88 -23.48
N GLU A 57 -8.75 -2.64 -24.38
CA GLU A 57 -8.69 -3.15 -25.77
C GLU A 57 -7.54 -2.49 -26.55
N ILE A 58 -7.06 -3.17 -27.60
CA ILE A 58 -6.14 -2.55 -28.55
C ILE A 58 -6.98 -1.78 -29.56
N GLU A 59 -6.79 -0.47 -29.62
CA GLU A 59 -7.48 0.41 -30.56
C GLU A 59 -6.50 0.79 -31.69
N ASP A 60 -6.84 0.49 -32.95
CA ASP A 60 -6.01 0.81 -34.12
C ASP A 60 -4.55 0.31 -34.07
N GLY A 61 -4.28 -0.76 -33.30
CA GLY A 61 -2.94 -1.32 -33.11
C GLY A 61 -2.10 -0.59 -32.05
N ASP A 62 -2.67 0.43 -31.39
CA ASP A 62 -2.05 1.16 -30.30
C ASP A 62 -2.07 0.32 -29.00
N LEU A 63 -0.91 0.13 -28.41
CA LEU A 63 -0.73 -0.62 -27.17
C LEU A 63 -0.66 0.27 -25.93
N ASP A 64 -0.63 1.60 -26.07
CA ASP A 64 -0.35 2.53 -24.98
C ASP A 64 -1.37 2.40 -23.84
N PHE A 65 -2.67 2.34 -24.16
CA PHE A 65 -3.71 2.15 -23.15
C PHE A 65 -3.62 0.79 -22.45
N ARG A 66 -3.18 -0.25 -23.16
CA ARG A 66 -3.01 -1.59 -22.58
C ARG A 66 -1.73 -1.69 -21.75
N ALA A 67 -0.70 -0.93 -22.09
CA ALA A 67 0.55 -0.83 -21.36
C ALA A 67 0.38 -0.02 -20.06
N ALA A 68 -0.48 1.00 -20.07
CA ALA A 68 -0.65 1.93 -18.94
C ALA A 68 -0.89 1.26 -17.57
N PRO A 69 -1.71 0.20 -17.41
CA PRO A 69 -1.82 -0.51 -16.14
C PRO A 69 -0.50 -1.14 -15.66
N ILE A 70 0.34 -1.62 -16.58
CA ILE A 70 1.64 -2.24 -16.28
C ILE A 70 2.67 -1.17 -15.91
N GLU A 71 2.69 -0.04 -16.62
CA GLU A 71 3.52 1.12 -16.26
C GLU A 71 3.13 1.69 -14.88
N SER A 72 1.82 1.83 -14.65
CA SER A 72 1.27 2.25 -13.36
C SER A 72 1.68 1.28 -12.24
N MET A 73 1.77 -0.03 -12.52
CA MET A 73 2.30 -0.99 -11.55
C MET A 73 3.77 -0.75 -11.24
N ASN A 74 4.61 -0.50 -12.25
CA ASN A 74 6.04 -0.22 -12.04
C ASN A 74 6.22 0.97 -11.09
N ASP A 75 5.49 2.06 -11.35
CA ASP A 75 5.69 3.32 -10.63
C ASP A 75 5.07 3.31 -9.22
N LYS A 76 3.98 2.54 -9.01
CA LYS A 76 3.19 2.60 -7.79
C LYS A 76 3.37 1.42 -6.85
N LEU A 77 3.78 0.25 -7.35
CA LEU A 77 3.88 -0.95 -6.51
C LEU A 77 5.25 -1.12 -5.87
N TRP A 78 6.33 -0.56 -6.43
CA TRP A 78 7.67 -0.67 -5.81
C TRP A 78 7.73 -0.21 -4.34
N PRO A 79 7.02 0.86 -3.88
CA PRO A 79 7.01 1.21 -2.45
C PRO A 79 6.24 0.16 -1.64
N SER A 80 5.15 -0.38 -2.18
CA SER A 80 4.37 -1.43 -1.51
C SER A 80 5.19 -2.72 -1.35
N ILE A 81 6.04 -3.06 -2.32
CA ILE A 81 7.01 -4.16 -2.20
C ILE A 81 7.95 -3.92 -1.02
N LYS A 82 8.52 -2.71 -0.91
CA LYS A 82 9.40 -2.32 0.21
C LYS A 82 8.68 -2.14 1.55
N GLN A 83 7.35 -2.16 1.57
CA GLN A 83 6.51 -2.18 2.77
C GLN A 83 6.16 -3.59 3.24
N ILE A 84 6.44 -4.63 2.45
CA ILE A 84 6.29 -6.01 2.90
C ILE A 84 7.16 -6.22 4.14
N SER A 85 6.59 -6.94 5.12
CA SER A 85 7.25 -7.18 6.39
C SER A 85 8.42 -8.15 6.22
N ILE A 86 9.57 -7.78 6.76
CA ILE A 86 10.81 -8.57 6.74
C ILE A 86 11.20 -9.09 8.13
N THR A 87 10.40 -8.80 9.15
CA THR A 87 10.50 -9.39 10.50
C THR A 87 9.17 -10.06 10.83
N ASP A 88 9.19 -11.08 11.68
CA ASP A 88 8.01 -11.90 11.95
C ASP A 88 6.93 -11.14 12.75
N ARG A 89 5.81 -10.81 12.09
CA ARG A 89 4.65 -10.11 12.67
C ARG A 89 4.01 -10.82 13.86
N ARG A 90 4.28 -12.12 14.06
CA ARG A 90 3.74 -12.88 15.20
C ARG A 90 4.45 -12.55 16.51
N VAL A 91 5.69 -12.06 16.43
CA VAL A 91 6.56 -11.80 17.60
C VAL A 91 7.15 -10.39 17.61
N THR A 92 7.02 -9.64 16.51
CA THR A 92 7.47 -8.26 16.39
C THR A 92 6.38 -7.37 15.77
N PRO A 93 6.52 -6.03 15.80
CA PRO A 93 5.63 -5.13 15.07
C PRO A 93 5.61 -5.32 13.53
N GLY A 94 6.53 -6.11 12.98
CA GLY A 94 6.58 -6.40 11.55
C GLY A 94 7.25 -5.31 10.70
N TYR A 95 8.50 -4.99 10.98
CA TYR A 95 9.26 -3.99 10.22
C TYR A 95 9.49 -4.40 8.77
N SER A 96 9.54 -3.40 7.89
CA SER A 96 9.73 -3.52 6.45
C SER A 96 11.12 -3.03 6.02
N TRP A 97 11.42 -3.08 4.73
CA TRP A 97 12.66 -2.54 4.19
C TRP A 97 12.81 -1.02 4.46
N PHE A 98 11.72 -0.25 4.36
CA PHE A 98 11.78 1.18 4.70
C PHE A 98 12.10 1.40 6.18
N LYS A 99 11.59 0.54 7.08
CA LYS A 99 11.93 0.61 8.50
C LYS A 99 13.37 0.20 8.77
N TRP A 100 13.93 -0.73 8.01
CA TRP A 100 15.36 -0.99 8.04
C TRP A 100 16.16 0.24 7.60
N GLN A 101 15.81 0.89 6.49
CA GLN A 101 16.50 2.08 5.99
C GLN A 101 16.44 3.23 7.01
N GLU A 102 15.25 3.49 7.57
CA GLU A 102 15.03 4.44 8.67
C GLU A 102 15.96 4.13 9.85
N SER A 103 16.03 2.87 10.27
CA SER A 103 16.91 2.44 11.37
C SER A 103 18.39 2.68 11.09
N ARG A 104 18.84 2.51 9.85
CA ARG A 104 20.23 2.77 9.46
C ARG A 104 20.54 4.27 9.39
N GLN A 105 19.53 5.10 9.09
CA GLN A 105 19.66 6.56 9.13
C GLN A 105 19.78 7.07 10.58
N VAL A 106 18.99 6.51 11.51
CA VAL A 106 19.12 6.81 12.96
C VAL A 106 20.44 6.26 13.53
N GLY A 107 20.92 5.14 12.97
CA GLY A 107 22.20 4.53 13.31
C GLY A 107 22.19 3.81 14.66
N TYR A 108 23.37 3.54 15.20
CA TYR A 108 23.57 2.89 16.50
C TYR A 108 24.04 3.91 17.55
N GLU A 109 23.66 3.72 18.82
CA GLU A 109 24.20 4.49 19.95
C GLU A 109 25.72 4.34 20.02
N ALA A 110 26.25 3.15 19.73
CA ALA A 110 27.69 2.90 19.69
C ALA A 110 28.43 3.80 18.67
N ASN A 111 27.76 4.25 17.60
CA ASN A 111 28.35 5.14 16.59
C ASN A 111 28.42 6.61 17.05
N THR A 112 27.79 6.94 18.18
CA THR A 112 27.92 8.25 18.84
C THR A 112 29.21 8.35 19.64
N ILE A 113 29.91 7.24 19.88
CA ILE A 113 31.17 7.21 20.62
C ILE A 113 32.31 7.41 19.62
N ASP A 114 33.23 8.33 19.94
CA ASP A 114 34.42 8.59 19.15
C ASP A 114 35.52 7.53 19.39
N LYS A 115 36.61 7.64 18.62
CA LYS A 115 37.77 6.74 18.73
C LYS A 115 38.49 6.77 20.09
N TYR A 116 38.17 7.74 20.94
CA TYR A 116 38.74 7.91 22.28
C TYR A 116 37.77 7.48 23.39
N GLY A 117 36.60 6.92 23.04
CA GLY A 117 35.59 6.49 24.01
C GLY A 117 34.71 7.62 24.55
N SER A 118 34.83 8.83 23.99
CA SER A 118 34.03 9.99 24.38
C SER A 118 32.79 10.11 23.49
N VAL A 119 31.69 10.61 24.05
CA VAL A 119 30.46 10.82 23.27
C VAL A 119 30.61 12.06 22.39
N ASP A 120 30.48 11.86 21.08
CA ASP A 120 30.37 12.92 20.09
C ASP A 120 28.99 13.60 20.24
N GLY A 121 28.98 14.77 20.87
CA GLY A 121 27.76 15.52 21.16
C GLY A 121 26.95 15.88 19.92
N ASN A 122 27.57 16.06 18.75
CA ASN A 122 26.84 16.38 17.52
C ASN A 122 26.13 15.14 16.97
N LYS A 123 26.81 14.00 16.93
CA LYS A 123 26.19 12.74 16.48
C LYS A 123 25.08 12.28 17.41
N LYS A 124 25.31 12.40 18.72
CA LYS A 124 24.31 12.09 19.73
C LYS A 124 23.08 12.98 19.59
N LYS A 125 23.27 14.29 19.49
CA LYS A 125 22.16 15.23 19.29
C LYS A 125 21.35 14.91 18.03
N ALA A 126 22.02 14.67 16.90
CA ALA A 126 21.35 14.32 15.64
C ALA A 126 20.54 13.02 15.74
N ARG A 127 21.09 12.01 16.44
CA ARG A 127 20.38 10.76 16.74
C ARG A 127 19.16 11.00 17.63
N ASP A 128 19.33 11.72 18.73
CA ASP A 128 18.27 12.01 19.70
C ASP A 128 17.10 12.79 19.06
N GLU A 129 17.40 13.71 18.14
CA GLU A 129 16.39 14.43 17.33
C GLU A 129 15.57 13.46 16.47
N LEU A 130 16.21 12.53 15.75
CA LEU A 130 15.50 11.53 14.93
C LEU A 130 14.65 10.58 15.80
N ILE A 131 15.14 10.21 16.99
CA ILE A 131 14.37 9.41 17.95
C ILE A 131 13.17 10.19 18.47
N ALA A 132 13.33 11.49 18.76
CA ALA A 132 12.23 12.36 19.18
C ALA A 132 11.15 12.52 18.09
N GLU A 133 11.53 12.43 16.81
CA GLU A 133 10.60 12.35 15.67
C GLU A 133 9.88 10.99 15.54
N GLY A 134 10.22 10.00 16.40
CA GLY A 134 9.62 8.67 16.41
C GLY A 134 10.20 7.70 15.39
N LYS A 135 11.40 7.97 14.85
CA LYS A 135 12.08 7.07 13.91
C LYS A 135 12.66 5.86 14.64
N LEU A 136 12.60 4.71 14.00
CA LEU A 136 13.10 3.44 14.52
C LEU A 136 14.63 3.48 14.70
N THR A 137 15.15 2.98 15.81
CA THR A 137 16.61 2.86 16.02
C THR A 137 17.18 1.61 15.36
N ALA A 138 18.50 1.59 15.08
CA ALA A 138 19.14 0.38 14.57
C ALA A 138 19.04 -0.79 15.55
N GLU A 139 19.15 -0.52 16.84
CA GLU A 139 19.01 -1.51 17.91
C GLU A 139 17.61 -2.13 17.95
N ASP A 140 16.56 -1.33 17.84
CA ASP A 140 15.18 -1.85 17.86
C ASP A 140 14.89 -2.71 16.62
N PHE A 141 15.41 -2.32 15.45
CA PHE A 141 15.30 -3.14 14.25
C PHE A 141 16.06 -4.46 14.41
N ASP A 142 17.31 -4.40 14.88
CA ASP A 142 18.15 -5.59 15.06
C ASP A 142 17.58 -6.52 16.14
N ALA A 143 16.95 -5.97 17.19
CA ALA A 143 16.22 -6.74 18.19
C ALA A 143 15.00 -7.48 17.59
N ALA A 144 14.25 -6.83 16.69
CA ALA A 144 13.17 -7.50 15.96
C ALA A 144 13.69 -8.61 15.02
N VAL A 145 14.84 -8.41 14.39
CA VAL A 145 15.52 -9.47 13.63
C VAL A 145 15.93 -10.62 14.56
N ALA A 146 16.47 -10.31 15.74
CA ALA A 146 16.87 -11.32 16.72
C ALA A 146 15.68 -12.19 17.16
N LEU A 147 14.52 -11.58 17.42
CA LEU A 147 13.26 -12.28 17.77
C LEU A 147 12.67 -13.11 16.62
N SER A 148 12.96 -12.73 15.36
CA SER A 148 12.50 -13.46 14.19
C SER A 148 13.34 -14.72 13.97
N SER A 149 12.70 -15.89 13.91
CA SER A 149 13.40 -17.19 13.81
C SER A 149 14.14 -17.38 12.48
N ARG A 150 15.17 -18.24 12.44
CA ARG A 150 15.79 -18.67 11.18
C ARG A 150 14.77 -19.29 10.21
N ALA A 151 13.88 -20.15 10.70
CA ALA A 151 12.86 -20.81 9.88
C ALA A 151 11.93 -19.81 9.18
N PHE A 152 11.59 -18.70 9.85
CA PHE A 152 10.86 -17.59 9.23
C PHE A 152 11.63 -16.99 8.04
N TYR A 153 12.93 -16.71 8.20
CA TYR A 153 13.74 -16.16 7.12
C TYR A 153 13.98 -17.14 5.98
N GLU A 154 14.03 -18.45 6.25
CA GLU A 154 14.10 -19.48 5.20
C GLU A 154 12.82 -19.48 4.36
N SER A 155 11.65 -19.52 5.01
CA SER A 155 10.36 -19.39 4.31
C SER A 155 10.25 -18.08 3.53
N LEU A 156 10.65 -16.95 4.13
CA LEU A 156 10.59 -15.65 3.48
C LEU A 156 11.50 -15.57 2.25
N ALA A 157 12.68 -16.18 2.31
CA ALA A 157 13.60 -16.26 1.17
C ALA A 157 13.06 -17.17 0.05
N GLU A 158 12.38 -18.27 0.40
CA GLU A 158 11.70 -19.13 -0.56
C GLU A 158 10.53 -18.40 -1.26
N ASP A 159 9.68 -17.71 -0.50
CA ASP A 159 8.59 -16.90 -1.05
C ASP A 159 9.12 -15.82 -2.01
N LEU A 160 10.22 -15.15 -1.64
CA LEU A 160 10.83 -14.13 -2.48
C LEU A 160 11.48 -14.71 -3.74
N SER A 161 12.11 -15.88 -3.64
CA SER A 161 12.66 -16.60 -4.79
C SER A 161 11.57 -17.01 -5.77
N ALA A 162 10.45 -17.52 -5.27
CA ALA A 162 9.27 -17.82 -6.08
C ALA A 162 8.70 -16.55 -6.73
N CYS A 163 8.60 -15.45 -5.99
CA CYS A 163 8.16 -14.16 -6.53
C CYS A 163 9.08 -13.66 -7.66
N PHE A 164 10.41 -13.79 -7.52
CA PHE A 164 11.36 -13.43 -8.58
C PHE A 164 11.21 -14.29 -9.83
N LYS A 165 10.90 -15.57 -9.67
CA LYS A 165 10.63 -16.46 -10.80
C LYS A 165 9.38 -16.02 -11.56
N GLU A 166 8.29 -15.71 -10.86
CA GLU A 166 7.07 -15.19 -11.48
C GLU A 166 7.30 -13.81 -12.11
N PHE A 167 8.06 -12.92 -11.47
CA PHE A 167 8.43 -11.63 -12.05
C PHE A 167 9.19 -11.80 -13.37
N LYS A 168 10.17 -12.70 -13.44
CA LYS A 168 10.91 -12.96 -14.69
C LYS A 168 10.02 -13.51 -15.81
N ALA A 169 9.03 -14.33 -15.47
CA ALA A 169 8.07 -14.84 -16.45
C ALA A 169 7.15 -13.72 -16.95
N PHE A 170 6.70 -12.85 -16.04
CA PHE A 170 5.90 -11.67 -16.36
C PHE A 170 6.68 -10.69 -17.24
N ASP A 171 7.88 -10.29 -16.83
CA ASP A 171 8.79 -9.38 -17.55
C ASP A 171 9.03 -9.85 -18.99
N LYS A 172 9.39 -11.13 -19.15
CA LYS A 172 9.54 -11.74 -20.47
C LYS A 172 8.25 -11.70 -21.30
N THR A 173 7.10 -11.96 -20.69
CA THR A 173 5.81 -11.96 -21.41
C THR A 173 5.42 -10.54 -21.83
N VAL A 174 5.75 -9.53 -21.01
CA VAL A 174 5.57 -8.12 -21.34
C VAL A 174 6.46 -7.74 -22.52
N ASP A 175 7.75 -8.09 -22.49
CA ASP A 175 8.67 -7.85 -23.61
C ASP A 175 8.14 -8.45 -24.93
N GLU A 176 7.69 -9.71 -24.89
CA GLU A 176 7.19 -10.42 -26.08
C GLU A 176 5.87 -9.84 -26.62
N LYS A 177 4.96 -9.38 -25.75
CA LYS A 177 3.63 -8.92 -26.15
C LYS A 177 3.58 -7.45 -26.57
N PHE A 178 4.49 -6.63 -26.06
CA PHE A 178 4.53 -5.19 -26.32
C PHE A 178 5.68 -4.77 -27.24
N ASP A 179 6.36 -5.70 -27.93
CA ASP A 179 7.35 -5.40 -28.96
C ASP A 179 6.75 -4.49 -30.06
N PRO A 180 7.47 -3.44 -30.53
CA PRO A 180 8.86 -3.10 -30.21
C PRO A 180 9.03 -2.14 -29.01
N ASN A 181 7.96 -1.74 -28.33
CA ASN A 181 8.01 -0.73 -27.27
C ASN A 181 7.40 -1.24 -25.95
N PRO A 182 8.08 -2.17 -25.25
CA PRO A 182 7.57 -2.72 -24.01
C PRO A 182 7.60 -1.70 -22.85
N PRO A 183 6.59 -1.72 -21.96
CA PRO A 183 6.57 -0.86 -20.78
C PRO A 183 7.69 -1.24 -19.81
N ARG A 184 8.23 -0.24 -19.10
CA ARG A 184 9.39 -0.43 -18.21
C ARG A 184 8.98 -1.01 -16.86
N LEU A 185 9.76 -1.96 -16.35
CA LEU A 185 9.55 -2.64 -15.04
C LEU A 185 10.73 -2.48 -14.06
N ALA A 186 11.59 -1.48 -14.27
CA ALA A 186 12.85 -1.32 -13.54
C ALA A 186 12.68 -1.00 -12.05
N GLU A 187 11.73 -0.14 -11.68
CA GLU A 187 11.50 0.25 -10.28
C GLU A 187 10.88 -0.91 -9.49
N PHE A 188 9.96 -1.64 -10.13
CA PHE A 188 9.39 -2.86 -9.57
C PHE A 188 10.48 -3.90 -9.27
N ARG A 189 11.36 -4.15 -10.26
CA ARG A 189 12.50 -5.06 -10.13
C ARG A 189 13.45 -4.62 -9.02
N GLY A 190 13.81 -3.33 -8.98
CA GLY A 190 14.67 -2.75 -7.95
C GLY A 190 14.09 -2.91 -6.54
N GLY A 191 12.77 -2.76 -6.39
CA GLY A 191 12.06 -3.02 -5.14
C GLY A 191 12.25 -4.44 -4.61
N LEU A 192 12.16 -5.44 -5.49
CA LEU A 192 12.41 -6.84 -5.14
C LEU A 192 13.88 -7.10 -4.81
N GLU A 193 14.81 -6.57 -5.62
CA GLU A 193 16.25 -6.77 -5.44
C GLU A 193 16.76 -6.18 -4.12
N ASP A 194 16.23 -5.03 -3.71
CA ASP A 194 16.56 -4.41 -2.43
C ASP A 194 16.07 -5.23 -1.23
N CYS A 195 14.88 -5.81 -1.33
CA CYS A 195 14.35 -6.71 -0.31
C CYS A 195 15.18 -8.00 -0.24
N GLU A 196 15.50 -8.61 -1.38
CA GLU A 196 16.31 -9.84 -1.46
C GLU A 196 17.68 -9.65 -0.86
N ARG A 197 18.38 -8.57 -1.21
CA ARG A 197 19.71 -8.26 -0.68
C ARG A 197 19.70 -8.21 0.85
N LEU A 198 18.68 -7.58 1.44
CA LEU A 198 18.55 -7.47 2.89
C LEU A 198 18.18 -8.80 3.54
N ILE A 199 17.17 -9.50 3.02
CA ILE A 199 16.69 -10.78 3.55
C ILE A 199 17.79 -11.83 3.48
N MET A 200 18.52 -11.93 2.36
CA MET A 200 19.62 -12.88 2.19
C MET A 200 20.80 -12.57 3.10
N LYS A 201 21.08 -11.28 3.36
CA LYS A 201 22.08 -10.87 4.36
C LYS A 201 21.69 -11.36 5.76
N ILE A 202 20.45 -11.07 6.18
CA ILE A 202 19.95 -11.46 7.50
C ILE A 202 19.92 -12.99 7.64
N LEU A 203 19.42 -13.71 6.63
CA LEU A 203 19.37 -15.17 6.65
C LEU A 203 20.77 -15.78 6.76
N LYS A 204 21.76 -15.21 6.07
CA LYS A 204 23.16 -15.66 6.19
C LYS A 204 23.67 -15.49 7.63
N GLU A 205 23.42 -14.35 8.26
CA GLU A 205 23.80 -14.09 9.66
C GLU A 205 23.06 -15.04 10.63
N LYS A 206 21.75 -15.26 10.41
CA LYS A 206 20.94 -16.21 11.19
C LYS A 206 21.43 -17.65 11.08
N ARG A 207 21.80 -18.11 9.88
CA ARG A 207 22.38 -19.45 9.66
C ARG A 207 23.71 -19.65 10.39
N GLN A 208 24.48 -18.58 10.61
CA GLN A 208 25.72 -18.63 11.38
C GLN A 208 25.45 -18.70 12.89
N GLN A 209 24.41 -18.02 13.38
CA GLN A 209 24.02 -18.00 14.80
C GLN A 209 23.27 -19.26 15.23
N GLU A 210 22.45 -19.82 14.33
CA GLU A 210 21.63 -21.01 14.54
C GLU A 210 22.01 -22.08 13.51
N PRO A 211 23.19 -22.71 13.59
CA PRO A 211 23.58 -23.79 12.67
C PRO A 211 22.61 -24.97 12.80
N ASN A 212 22.38 -25.69 11.70
CA ASN A 212 21.58 -26.92 11.75
C ASN A 212 22.18 -27.88 12.79
N PRO A 213 21.37 -28.59 13.59
CA PRO A 213 21.89 -29.72 14.33
C PRO A 213 22.59 -30.64 13.33
N GLU A 214 23.86 -30.98 13.61
CA GLU A 214 24.61 -31.92 12.78
C GLU A 214 23.73 -33.16 12.58
N PRO A 215 23.66 -33.72 11.35
CA PRO A 215 23.04 -35.02 11.17
C PRO A 215 23.77 -35.96 12.11
N GLY A 216 23.09 -36.39 13.17
CA GLY A 216 23.62 -37.33 14.14
C GLY A 216 24.20 -38.54 13.42
N PRO A 217 25.22 -39.20 13.99
CA PRO A 217 25.98 -40.23 13.31
C PRO A 217 25.01 -41.20 12.64
N GLN A 218 25.09 -41.24 11.30
CA GLN A 218 24.42 -42.24 10.48
C GLN A 218 24.77 -43.58 11.12
N THR A 219 23.79 -44.20 11.75
CA THR A 219 23.94 -45.57 12.20
C THR A 219 24.09 -46.36 10.90
N GLU A 220 25.33 -46.72 10.59
CA GLU A 220 25.67 -47.53 9.44
C GLU A 220 24.80 -48.77 9.49
N GLU A 221 23.83 -48.81 8.58
CA GLU A 221 23.09 -50.02 8.27
C GLU A 221 24.07 -50.94 7.52
N VAL A 222 24.89 -51.66 8.29
CA VAL A 222 25.79 -52.68 7.77
C VAL A 222 24.93 -53.83 7.29
N ALA A 223 24.71 -53.89 5.98
CA ALA A 223 24.26 -55.11 5.33
C ALA A 223 25.45 -56.06 5.13
N PRO A 224 25.32 -57.34 5.51
CA PRO A 224 25.98 -58.40 4.78
C PRO A 224 24.96 -59.31 4.08
N GLN A 225 25.39 -59.74 2.90
CA GLN A 225 24.65 -60.44 1.85
C GLN A 225 24.38 -61.92 2.16
N HIS A 226 23.28 -62.41 1.56
CA HIS A 226 22.97 -63.76 1.10
C HIS A 226 23.24 -65.00 1.97
N ARG A 227 22.13 -65.68 2.34
CA ARG A 227 22.03 -67.15 2.28
C ARG A 227 20.66 -67.59 1.75
N VAL A 228 20.68 -68.68 1.00
CA VAL A 228 19.65 -69.23 0.10
C VAL A 228 18.65 -70.14 0.85
N ALA A 229 17.43 -70.24 0.29
CA ALA A 229 16.38 -71.28 0.47
C ALA A 229 15.65 -71.25 1.83
N THR A 230 14.33 -71.45 1.97
CA THR A 230 13.26 -72.07 1.13
C THR A 230 11.92 -71.84 1.85
N GLY A 231 10.79 -71.84 1.12
CA GLY A 231 9.50 -72.28 1.67
C GLY A 231 8.34 -71.26 1.60
N MET A 232 7.30 -71.67 0.88
CA MET A 232 5.84 -71.38 0.97
C MET A 232 5.39 -70.61 2.23
N GLU A 233 4.38 -69.72 2.20
CA GLU A 233 3.01 -69.96 1.72
C GLU A 233 2.20 -68.64 1.70
N GLU A 234 1.15 -68.60 0.90
CA GLU A 234 0.17 -67.51 0.77
C GLU A 234 -0.62 -67.26 2.07
N THR A 235 -1.05 -66.01 2.33
CA THR A 235 -2.44 -65.72 2.76
C THR A 235 -2.79 -64.24 2.54
N LYS A 236 -3.89 -64.05 1.80
CA LYS A 236 -4.69 -62.84 1.53
C LYS A 236 -5.34 -62.27 2.80
N MET A 237 -5.45 -60.95 2.94
CA MET A 237 -6.77 -60.27 3.10
C MET A 237 -6.69 -58.73 3.11
N GLN A 238 -7.76 -58.15 2.55
CA GLN A 238 -8.03 -56.76 2.21
C GLN A 238 -8.42 -55.86 3.42
N PRO A 239 -8.46 -54.52 3.21
CA PRO A 239 -8.70 -53.51 4.23
C PRO A 239 -10.17 -53.06 4.31
N SER A 240 -10.55 -52.33 5.37
CA SER A 240 -11.69 -51.41 5.35
C SER A 240 -11.56 -50.28 6.40
N PRO A 241 -12.21 -49.11 6.16
CA PRO A 241 -11.84 -47.82 6.72
C PRO A 241 -12.85 -47.28 7.75
N GLN A 242 -12.45 -46.28 8.55
CA GLN A 242 -13.40 -45.44 9.27
C GLN A 242 -13.11 -43.95 9.06
N SER A 243 -14.18 -43.27 8.70
CA SER A 243 -14.40 -41.85 8.45
C SER A 243 -14.84 -41.14 9.73
N GLU A 244 -14.34 -39.92 9.96
CA GLU A 244 -14.95 -38.98 10.91
C GLU A 244 -15.01 -37.55 10.35
N SER A 245 -16.19 -36.97 10.46
CA SER A 245 -16.63 -35.65 10.03
C SER A 245 -16.43 -34.59 11.13
N THR A 246 -16.01 -33.38 10.75
CA THR A 246 -15.92 -32.19 11.61
C THR A 246 -17.25 -31.41 11.68
N PRO A 247 -17.59 -30.74 12.81
CA PRO A 247 -18.76 -29.88 12.90
C PRO A 247 -18.45 -28.40 12.61
N GLU A 248 -19.40 -27.74 11.95
CA GLU A 248 -19.47 -26.31 11.68
C GLU A 248 -19.63 -25.48 12.96
N THR A 249 -18.82 -24.43 13.12
CA THR A 249 -19.09 -23.31 14.02
C THR A 249 -19.44 -22.06 13.22
N ALA A 250 -20.65 -21.54 13.47
CA ALA A 250 -21.19 -20.32 12.89
C ALA A 250 -20.35 -19.07 13.26
N VAL A 251 -20.03 -18.25 12.26
CA VAL A 251 -19.31 -16.97 12.43
C VAL A 251 -20.33 -15.83 12.56
N PRO A 252 -20.12 -14.83 13.46
CA PRO A 252 -21.02 -13.70 13.61
C PRO A 252 -21.04 -12.86 12.33
N SER A 253 -22.24 -12.48 11.88
CA SER A 253 -22.43 -11.54 10.78
C SER A 253 -21.90 -10.17 11.19
N PHE A 254 -20.67 -9.85 10.75
CA PHE A 254 -20.19 -8.47 10.69
C PHE A 254 -20.66 -7.86 9.38
N ARG A 255 -21.45 -6.78 9.49
CA ARG A 255 -21.92 -5.97 8.37
C ARG A 255 -20.71 -5.39 7.64
N VAL A 256 -20.65 -5.67 6.34
CA VAL A 256 -19.64 -5.17 5.41
C VAL A 256 -19.93 -3.70 5.14
N GLU A 257 -19.05 -2.84 5.65
CA GLU A 257 -18.92 -1.46 5.22
C GLU A 257 -17.97 -1.44 3.99
N GLN A 258 -18.42 -0.81 2.91
CA GLN A 258 -17.87 -0.92 1.56
C GLN A 258 -16.78 0.13 1.31
N PHE A 259 -15.87 -0.04 0.34
CA PHE A 259 -14.98 1.04 -0.14
C PHE A 259 -15.71 2.27 -0.74
N SER A 260 -17.02 2.43 -0.51
CA SER A 260 -17.77 3.69 -0.59
C SER A 260 -17.85 4.44 0.75
N ASP A 261 -17.29 3.93 1.84
CA ASP A 261 -17.56 4.46 3.16
C ASP A 261 -16.88 5.77 3.46
N SER A 262 -15.71 6.11 2.91
CA SER A 262 -15.17 7.46 3.16
C SER A 262 -16.11 8.51 2.59
N GLU A 263 -16.59 8.34 1.35
CA GLU A 263 -17.54 9.28 0.73
C GLU A 263 -18.93 9.19 1.39
N SER A 264 -19.35 8.01 1.83
CA SER A 264 -20.64 7.81 2.54
C SER A 264 -20.61 8.34 3.97
N GLN A 265 -19.50 8.18 4.68
CA GLN A 265 -19.24 8.71 6.03
C GLN A 265 -19.00 10.21 5.97
N GLU A 266 -18.27 10.73 4.96
CA GLU A 266 -18.14 12.17 4.71
C GLU A 266 -19.51 12.79 4.41
N THR A 267 -20.32 12.15 3.57
CA THR A 267 -21.68 12.60 3.25
C THR A 267 -22.58 12.54 4.48
N ALA A 268 -22.51 11.46 5.27
CA ALA A 268 -23.26 11.33 6.52
C ALA A 268 -22.84 12.40 7.54
N MET A 269 -21.54 12.59 7.75
CA MET A 269 -20.99 13.63 8.63
C MET A 269 -21.35 15.02 8.15
N TRP A 270 -21.37 15.26 6.84
CA TRP A 270 -21.83 16.51 6.26
C TRP A 270 -23.32 16.76 6.54
N LEU A 271 -24.18 15.77 6.34
CA LEU A 271 -25.61 15.88 6.63
C LEU A 271 -25.86 16.12 8.13
N SER A 272 -25.17 15.39 9.02
CA SER A 272 -25.24 15.62 10.46
C SER A 272 -24.72 16.99 10.87
N ALA A 273 -23.66 17.49 10.23
CA ALA A 273 -23.16 18.85 10.46
C ALA A 273 -24.17 19.91 10.00
N LEU A 274 -24.87 19.70 8.88
CA LEU A 274 -25.94 20.60 8.42
C LEU A 274 -27.15 20.61 9.37
N GLU A 275 -27.52 19.45 9.94
CA GLU A 275 -28.58 19.36 10.95
C GLU A 275 -28.19 20.06 12.25
N THR A 276 -26.94 19.85 12.69
CA THR A 276 -26.39 20.51 13.87
C THR A 276 -26.29 22.02 13.67
N LEU A 277 -25.94 22.48 12.47
CA LEU A 277 -25.91 23.90 12.13
C LEU A 277 -27.29 24.55 12.33
N LYS A 278 -28.37 23.86 11.94
CA LYS A 278 -29.75 24.35 12.08
C LYS A 278 -30.25 24.33 13.53
N SER A 279 -29.86 23.33 14.31
CA SER A 279 -30.40 23.08 15.65
C SER A 279 -29.59 23.70 16.78
N SER A 280 -28.25 23.69 16.67
CA SER A 280 -27.34 24.06 17.75
C SER A 280 -26.23 25.04 17.34
N GLY A 281 -26.23 25.48 16.08
CA GLY A 281 -25.38 26.56 15.58
C GLY A 281 -24.01 26.12 15.05
N ILE A 282 -23.30 27.09 14.44
CA ILE A 282 -22.08 26.85 13.67
C ILE A 282 -20.93 26.26 14.51
N SER A 283 -20.78 26.68 15.76
CA SER A 283 -19.68 26.26 16.64
C SER A 283 -19.71 24.75 16.89
N GLN A 284 -20.89 24.20 17.22
CA GLN A 284 -21.04 22.77 17.50
C GLN A 284 -20.86 21.93 16.24
N ALA A 285 -21.40 22.38 15.11
CA ALA A 285 -21.23 21.71 13.82
C ALA A 285 -19.77 21.69 13.35
N LEU A 286 -19.03 22.79 13.54
CA LEU A 286 -17.59 22.84 13.29
C LEU A 286 -16.80 21.96 14.27
N GLY A 287 -17.19 21.93 15.54
CA GLY A 287 -16.57 21.05 16.54
C GLY A 287 -16.68 19.56 16.18
N MET A 288 -17.82 19.15 15.63
CA MET A 288 -18.02 17.78 15.13
C MET A 288 -17.07 17.44 13.97
N LEU A 289 -17.02 18.30 12.94
CA LEU A 289 -16.15 18.09 11.78
C LEU A 289 -14.66 18.19 12.15
N HIS A 290 -14.29 19.09 13.07
CA HIS A 290 -12.94 19.20 13.58
C HIS A 290 -12.52 17.94 14.34
N GLY A 291 -13.41 17.42 15.21
CA GLY A 291 -13.18 16.16 15.89
C GLY A 291 -12.99 14.98 14.93
N ALA A 292 -13.75 14.94 13.82
CA ALA A 292 -13.57 13.95 12.77
C ALA A 292 -12.22 14.12 12.04
N SER A 293 -11.82 15.35 11.71
CA SER A 293 -10.52 15.66 11.12
C SER A 293 -9.34 15.22 11.98
N CYS A 294 -9.43 15.35 13.31
CA CYS A 294 -8.41 14.89 14.26
C CYS A 294 -8.35 13.37 14.41
N ARG A 295 -9.47 12.66 14.21
CA ARG A 295 -9.54 11.19 14.29
C ARG A 295 -9.29 10.48 12.96
N ALA A 296 -9.23 11.23 11.87
CA ALA A 296 -8.98 10.70 10.54
C ALA A 296 -7.67 9.89 10.51
N ALA A 297 -7.70 8.74 9.83
CA ALA A 297 -6.58 7.81 9.79
C ALA A 297 -5.47 8.24 8.82
N SER A 298 -5.74 9.27 8.00
CA SER A 298 -4.80 9.77 6.99
C SER A 298 -4.89 11.29 6.80
N VAL A 299 -3.82 11.88 6.27
CA VAL A 299 -3.79 13.31 5.88
C VAL A 299 -4.86 13.62 4.83
N ARG A 300 -5.07 12.71 3.87
CA ARG A 300 -6.08 12.84 2.82
C ARG A 300 -7.49 12.94 3.41
N GLU A 301 -7.85 12.01 4.29
CA GLU A 301 -9.15 12.01 4.97
C GLU A 301 -9.31 13.24 5.88
N SER A 302 -8.25 13.61 6.62
CA SER A 302 -8.24 14.82 7.43
C SER A 302 -8.50 16.09 6.61
N ASN A 303 -7.92 16.17 5.41
CA ASN A 303 -8.11 17.28 4.47
C ASN A 303 -9.52 17.32 3.87
N ARG A 304 -10.17 16.17 3.67
CA ARG A 304 -11.59 16.13 3.26
C ARG A 304 -12.51 16.73 4.32
N TYR A 305 -12.33 16.37 5.59
CA TYR A 305 -13.09 17.00 6.68
C TYR A 305 -12.79 18.51 6.82
N ARG A 306 -11.55 18.95 6.62
CA ARG A 306 -11.20 20.38 6.58
C ARG A 306 -11.93 21.13 5.46
N LEU A 307 -12.06 20.53 4.28
CA LEU A 307 -12.84 21.12 3.20
C LEU A 307 -14.33 21.21 3.55
N LEU A 308 -14.89 20.20 4.22
CA LEU A 308 -16.27 20.26 4.73
C LEU A 308 -16.45 21.38 5.76
N MET A 309 -15.47 21.60 6.65
CA MET A 309 -15.49 22.73 7.60
C MET A 309 -15.53 24.06 6.86
N ALA A 310 -14.67 24.26 5.86
CA ALA A 310 -14.66 25.49 5.06
C ALA A 310 -15.99 25.73 4.33
N ARG A 311 -16.58 24.67 3.74
CA ARG A 311 -17.90 24.74 3.10
C ARG A 311 -19.01 25.09 4.07
N LEU A 312 -18.95 24.56 5.30
CA LEU A 312 -19.90 24.88 6.35
C LEU A 312 -19.80 26.35 6.75
N CYS A 313 -18.58 26.89 6.89
CA CYS A 313 -18.34 28.30 7.15
C CYS A 313 -18.91 29.19 6.03
N LEU A 314 -18.68 28.84 4.77
CA LEU A 314 -19.25 29.56 3.62
C LEU A 314 -20.78 29.51 3.60
N ARG A 315 -21.38 28.37 3.94
CA ARG A 315 -22.84 28.23 4.03
C ARG A 315 -23.46 29.03 5.18
N ALA A 316 -22.69 29.25 6.24
CA ALA A 316 -23.07 30.05 7.39
C ALA A 316 -22.70 31.55 7.23
N GLU A 317 -22.37 32.00 6.02
CA GLU A 317 -22.00 33.38 5.70
C GLU A 317 -20.79 33.90 6.50
N ARG A 318 -19.85 33.01 6.82
CA ARG A 318 -18.59 33.29 7.54
C ARG A 318 -17.35 32.98 6.69
N PRO A 319 -17.11 33.71 5.60
CA PRO A 319 -15.94 33.52 4.75
C PRO A 319 -14.62 33.82 5.48
N ASP A 320 -14.66 34.67 6.50
CA ASP A 320 -13.53 34.99 7.40
C ASP A 320 -12.96 33.74 8.08
N LEU A 321 -13.82 32.80 8.48
CA LEU A 321 -13.42 31.53 9.09
C LEU A 321 -13.01 30.48 8.06
N ALA A 322 -13.60 30.53 6.85
CA ALA A 322 -13.31 29.58 5.79
C ALA A 322 -11.93 29.83 5.15
N ARG A 323 -11.60 31.10 4.89
CA ARG A 323 -10.40 31.51 4.15
C ARG A 323 -9.09 30.86 4.63
N PRO A 324 -8.70 30.92 5.92
CA PRO A 324 -7.43 30.35 6.35
C PRO A 324 -7.38 28.81 6.21
N ILE A 325 -8.54 28.14 6.30
CA ILE A 325 -8.63 26.68 6.12
C ILE A 325 -8.39 26.34 4.65
N VAL A 326 -9.08 27.03 3.74
CA VAL A 326 -8.97 26.75 2.31
C VAL A 326 -7.62 27.20 1.74
N GLU A 327 -7.05 28.32 2.21
CA GLU A 327 -5.71 28.74 1.82
C GLU A 327 -4.67 27.67 2.17
N LYS A 328 -4.75 27.08 3.36
CA LYS A 328 -3.86 25.96 3.75
C LYS A 328 -4.05 24.72 2.87
N LEU A 329 -5.30 24.39 2.51
CA LEU A 329 -5.58 23.29 1.59
C LEU A 329 -5.03 23.57 0.19
N TYR A 330 -5.18 24.80 -0.31
CA TYR A 330 -4.65 25.23 -1.60
C TYR A 330 -3.12 25.23 -1.62
N SER A 331 -2.45 25.73 -0.58
CA SER A 331 -1.00 25.62 -0.44
C SER A 331 -0.54 24.16 -0.49
N SER A 332 -1.26 23.25 0.17
CA SER A 332 -0.95 21.82 0.12
C SER A 332 -1.13 21.22 -1.29
N ILE A 333 -2.09 21.71 -2.08
CA ILE A 333 -2.27 21.31 -3.48
C ILE A 333 -1.05 21.67 -4.31
N GLU A 334 -0.57 22.90 -4.20
CA GLU A 334 0.59 23.40 -4.97
C GLU A 334 1.89 22.72 -4.51
N GLU A 335 2.15 22.68 -3.19
CA GLU A 335 3.40 22.13 -2.63
C GLU A 335 3.59 20.65 -2.95
N LEU A 336 2.51 19.87 -2.93
CA LEU A 336 2.54 18.42 -3.17
C LEU A 336 2.15 18.02 -4.59
N ASN A 337 1.90 19.00 -5.48
CA ASN A 337 1.42 18.79 -6.85
C ASN A 337 0.24 17.81 -6.91
N LEU A 338 -0.77 18.02 -6.06
CA LEU A 338 -1.92 17.11 -5.92
C LEU A 338 -2.73 16.98 -7.22
N GLU A 339 -2.64 17.97 -8.12
CA GLU A 339 -3.24 17.96 -9.46
C GLU A 339 -2.87 16.72 -10.29
N ARG A 340 -1.73 16.08 -10.02
CA ARG A 340 -1.29 14.89 -10.77
C ARG A 340 -1.98 13.59 -10.35
N TRP A 341 -2.54 13.51 -9.15
CA TRP A 341 -2.95 12.22 -8.58
C TRP A 341 -4.18 12.26 -7.66
N GLU A 342 -4.62 13.44 -7.23
CA GLU A 342 -5.81 13.59 -6.39
C GLU A 342 -7.08 13.76 -7.23
N SER A 343 -8.25 13.62 -6.61
CA SER A 343 -9.53 13.73 -7.30
C SER A 343 -9.71 15.15 -7.90
N PRO A 344 -9.94 15.28 -9.22
CA PRO A 344 -10.21 16.58 -9.84
C PRO A 344 -11.44 17.28 -9.24
N ILE A 345 -12.45 16.51 -8.81
CA ILE A 345 -13.66 17.03 -8.15
C ILE A 345 -13.30 17.70 -6.82
N TRP A 346 -12.47 17.04 -6.01
CA TRP A 346 -12.03 17.58 -4.72
C TRP A 346 -11.15 18.83 -4.90
N ILE A 347 -10.24 18.82 -5.88
CA ILE A 347 -9.41 19.99 -6.21
C ILE A 347 -10.31 21.15 -6.64
N ALA A 348 -11.24 20.91 -7.55
CA ALA A 348 -12.19 21.91 -8.01
C ALA A 348 -13.05 22.45 -6.85
N ASP A 349 -13.38 21.63 -5.86
CA ASP A 349 -14.09 22.05 -4.65
C ASP A 349 -13.28 22.96 -3.73
N VAL A 350 -11.96 22.74 -3.63
CA VAL A 350 -11.04 23.62 -2.91
C VAL A 350 -10.89 24.96 -3.64
N LEU A 351 -10.69 24.91 -4.96
CA LEU A 351 -10.60 26.09 -5.82
C LEU A 351 -11.88 26.94 -5.76
N ASP A 352 -13.04 26.28 -5.84
CA ASP A 352 -14.37 26.89 -5.69
C ASP A 352 -14.52 27.58 -4.33
N ALA A 353 -14.21 26.88 -3.24
CA ALA A 353 -14.31 27.44 -1.91
C ALA A 353 -13.37 28.65 -1.72
N LEU A 354 -12.16 28.59 -2.26
CA LEU A 354 -11.20 29.69 -2.17
C LEU A 354 -11.66 30.88 -3.00
N TYR A 355 -12.14 30.64 -4.23
CA TYR A 355 -12.70 31.68 -5.08
C TYR A 355 -13.82 32.43 -4.35
N ARG A 356 -14.78 31.70 -3.75
CA ARG A 356 -15.88 32.32 -2.98
C ARG A 356 -15.39 33.11 -1.77
N CYS A 357 -14.33 32.67 -1.10
CA CYS A 357 -13.74 33.41 0.02
C CYS A 357 -13.08 34.72 -0.45
N LEU A 358 -12.44 34.71 -1.63
CA LEU A 358 -11.76 35.89 -2.17
C LEU A 358 -12.74 36.88 -2.80
N THR A 359 -13.87 36.43 -3.31
CA THR A 359 -14.90 37.30 -3.91
C THR A 359 -16.01 37.71 -2.94
N SER A 360 -15.94 37.31 -1.67
CA SER A 360 -16.97 37.68 -0.69
C SER A 360 -16.77 39.10 -0.16
N GLY A 361 -17.85 39.88 -0.07
CA GLY A 361 -17.82 41.24 0.46
C GLY A 361 -17.22 42.25 -0.52
N GLU A 362 -16.33 43.11 -0.03
CA GLU A 362 -15.55 44.04 -0.85
C GLU A 362 -14.13 43.48 -1.02
N PRO A 363 -13.83 42.80 -2.14
CA PRO A 363 -12.52 42.20 -2.35
C PRO A 363 -11.45 43.27 -2.54
N SER A 364 -10.27 43.06 -1.95
CA SER A 364 -9.10 43.88 -2.24
C SER A 364 -8.67 43.72 -3.71
N ASP A 365 -7.88 44.66 -4.23
CA ASP A 365 -7.31 44.54 -5.58
C ASP A 365 -6.47 43.26 -5.73
N GLU A 366 -5.75 42.87 -4.67
CA GLU A 366 -4.97 41.63 -4.63
C GLU A 366 -5.87 40.39 -4.67
N ASP A 367 -6.92 40.36 -3.86
CA ASP A 367 -7.88 39.25 -3.84
C ASP A 367 -8.61 39.11 -5.18
N SER A 368 -8.93 40.24 -5.81
CA SER A 368 -9.53 40.29 -7.15
C SER A 368 -8.61 39.74 -8.24
N GLN A 369 -7.30 40.00 -8.15
CA GLN A 369 -6.32 39.43 -9.06
C GLN A 369 -6.14 37.92 -8.84
N ARG A 370 -6.02 37.49 -7.58
CA ARG A 370 -5.92 36.07 -7.21
C ARG A 370 -7.17 35.29 -7.65
N ALA A 371 -8.36 35.86 -7.48
CA ALA A 371 -9.61 35.25 -7.92
C ALA A 371 -9.65 35.01 -9.44
N LYS A 372 -9.10 35.92 -10.26
CA LYS A 372 -9.00 35.72 -11.72
C LYS A 372 -8.13 34.54 -12.10
N VAL A 373 -6.97 34.37 -11.44
CA VAL A 373 -6.07 33.23 -11.66
C VAL A 373 -6.73 31.92 -11.25
N LEU A 374 -7.37 31.90 -10.08
CA LEU A 374 -8.10 30.72 -9.60
C LEU A 374 -9.27 30.35 -10.50
N PHE A 375 -9.98 31.34 -11.06
CA PHE A 375 -11.05 31.08 -12.02
C PHE A 375 -10.53 30.38 -13.27
N GLN A 376 -9.38 30.81 -13.81
CA GLN A 376 -8.73 30.13 -14.95
C GLN A 376 -8.38 28.68 -14.61
N LYS A 377 -7.78 28.44 -13.43
CA LYS A 377 -7.49 27.07 -12.94
C LYS A 377 -8.76 26.23 -12.74
N LEU A 378 -9.84 26.84 -12.26
CA LEU A 378 -11.13 26.17 -12.09
C LEU A 378 -11.71 25.78 -13.45
N CYS A 379 -11.62 26.64 -14.47
CA CYS A 379 -12.05 26.32 -15.83
C CYS A 379 -11.33 25.10 -16.43
N THR A 380 -10.04 24.94 -16.14
CA THR A 380 -9.26 23.78 -16.61
C THR A 380 -9.51 22.51 -15.80
N THR A 381 -9.95 22.63 -14.54
CA THR A 381 -10.18 21.49 -13.64
C THR A 381 -11.63 20.98 -13.71
N ASP A 382 -12.60 21.89 -13.61
CA ASP A 382 -14.04 21.61 -13.69
C ASP A 382 -14.79 22.85 -14.23
N VAL A 383 -15.04 22.81 -15.54
CA VAL A 383 -15.78 23.87 -16.24
C VAL A 383 -17.20 24.05 -15.71
N THR A 384 -17.83 23.00 -15.18
CA THR A 384 -19.23 23.08 -14.72
C THR A 384 -19.36 23.93 -13.47
N LYS A 385 -18.37 23.87 -12.56
CA LYS A 385 -18.28 24.77 -11.40
C LYS A 385 -17.95 26.20 -11.81
N ALA A 386 -17.03 26.37 -12.75
CA ALA A 386 -16.67 27.69 -13.25
C ALA A 386 -17.88 28.44 -13.87
N MET A 387 -18.78 27.71 -14.55
CA MET A 387 -20.00 28.30 -15.11
C MET A 387 -20.92 28.94 -14.07
N ALA A 388 -20.84 28.54 -12.80
CA ALA A 388 -21.63 29.14 -11.72
C ALA A 388 -21.21 30.57 -11.38
N TYR A 389 -19.98 30.99 -11.75
CA TYR A 389 -19.41 32.30 -11.43
C TYR A 389 -19.40 33.27 -12.60
N ARG A 390 -20.35 33.12 -13.52
CA ARG A 390 -20.49 34.04 -14.65
C ARG A 390 -20.66 35.48 -14.12
N GLN A 391 -19.72 36.35 -14.49
CA GLN A 391 -19.89 37.81 -14.39
C GLN A 391 -21.00 38.28 -15.34
#